data_AF-A0A6P9CEG6-F1
#
_entry.id   AF-A0A6P9CEG6-F1
#
_cell.length_a   1.000
_cell.length_b   1.000
_cell.length_c   1.000
_cell.angle_alpha   90.00
_cell.angle_beta   90.00
_cell.angle_gamma   90.00
#
_symmetry.space_group_name_H-M   'P 1'
#
loop_
_entity.id
_entity.type
_entity.pdbx_description
1 polymer ?
#
loop_
_entity_poly.entity_id
_entity_poly.type
_entity_poly.pdbx_seq_one_letter_code
_entity_poly.pdbx_strand_id
1 'polypeptide(L)'
;MLSGQVPFHSSQEGSAVSHAADIMHKIKEGQFSLESEAWKNVSEEAKELVRGLLTVDPAKRLKMSNLRYSEWLQDGSALSSTPLMTPDILESSGPAVRTGVNVTFMAFNKGKREGFFLKSVENAPLAKRRKLKMSSTGAEGRRSSSSSSSSSSSGSSTRPPKAKIPAIRHDPPS
;
A
#
# COMPACT_ATOMS: atom_id res chain seq x y z
N MET A 1 -3.74 -9.61 -19.62
CA MET A 1 -2.55 -10.02 -20.40
C MET A 1 -2.67 -11.44 -20.91
N LEU A 2 -2.85 -12.44 -20.03
CA LEU A 2 -3.06 -13.82 -20.49
C LEU A 2 -4.53 -14.10 -20.89
N SER A 3 -5.49 -13.76 -20.03
CA SER A 3 -6.92 -14.09 -20.20
C SER A 3 -7.87 -12.90 -20.42
N GLY A 4 -7.37 -11.67 -20.55
CA GLY A 4 -8.19 -10.44 -20.59
C GLY A 4 -8.98 -10.12 -19.30
N GLN A 5 -9.14 -11.07 -18.38
CA GLN A 5 -9.96 -10.98 -17.17
C GLN A 5 -9.20 -10.41 -15.97
N VAL A 6 -9.93 -9.90 -14.97
CA VAL A 6 -9.38 -9.37 -13.71
C VAL A 6 -9.45 -10.45 -12.62
N PRO A 7 -8.35 -10.74 -11.88
CA PRO A 7 -8.40 -11.72 -10.80
C PRO A 7 -9.26 -11.23 -9.62
N PHE A 8 -9.69 -12.19 -8.80
CA PHE A 8 -10.53 -12.01 -7.60
C PHE A 8 -11.95 -11.46 -7.84
N HIS A 9 -12.37 -11.26 -9.10
CA HIS A 9 -13.74 -10.86 -9.43
C HIS A 9 -14.69 -12.06 -9.48
N SER A 10 -15.95 -11.84 -9.09
CA SER A 10 -17.09 -12.72 -9.35
C SER A 10 -17.78 -12.30 -10.67
N SER A 11 -18.32 -13.24 -11.44
CA SER A 11 -19.20 -12.94 -12.59
C SER A 11 -20.60 -12.45 -12.20
N GLN A 12 -20.85 -12.21 -10.91
CA GLN A 12 -22.19 -11.99 -10.38
C GLN A 12 -22.44 -10.50 -10.17
N GLU A 13 -23.45 -9.95 -10.84
CA GLU A 13 -23.94 -8.60 -10.57
C GLU A 13 -24.42 -8.49 -9.11
N GLY A 14 -23.64 -7.77 -8.31
CA GLY A 14 -23.97 -7.40 -6.94
C GLY A 14 -23.70 -5.92 -6.72
N SER A 15 -24.35 -5.34 -5.71
CA SER A 15 -24.15 -3.94 -5.33
C SER A 15 -22.66 -3.61 -5.15
N ALA A 16 -22.20 -2.48 -5.70
CA ALA A 16 -20.79 -2.10 -5.78
C ALA A 16 -20.06 -2.10 -4.42
N VAL A 17 -20.77 -1.84 -3.32
CA VAL A 17 -20.22 -1.90 -1.95
C VAL A 17 -19.94 -3.34 -1.52
N SER A 18 -20.82 -4.28 -1.87
CA SER A 18 -20.63 -5.72 -1.65
C SER A 18 -19.46 -6.25 -2.48
N HIS A 19 -19.39 -5.84 -3.74
CA HIS A 19 -18.36 -6.26 -4.69
C HIS A 19 -16.92 -5.95 -4.22
N ALA A 20 -16.67 -4.75 -3.68
CA ALA A 20 -15.36 -4.38 -3.15
C ALA A 20 -14.97 -5.17 -1.87
N ALA A 21 -15.96 -5.61 -1.08
CA ALA A 21 -15.73 -6.46 0.08
C ALA A 21 -15.45 -7.92 -0.32
N ASP A 22 -16.19 -8.46 -1.29
CA ASP A 22 -15.97 -9.80 -1.88
C ASP A 22 -14.57 -9.92 -2.49
N ILE A 23 -14.14 -8.94 -3.30
CA ILE A 23 -12.78 -8.90 -3.86
C ILE A 23 -11.73 -8.92 -2.73
N MET A 24 -11.92 -8.14 -1.66
CA MET A 24 -10.99 -8.14 -0.53
C MET A 24 -10.96 -9.48 0.22
N HIS A 25 -12.11 -10.12 0.40
CA HIS A 25 -12.22 -11.45 0.99
C HIS A 25 -11.45 -12.48 0.14
N LYS A 26 -11.70 -12.51 -1.17
CA LYS A 26 -10.99 -13.37 -2.13
C LYS A 26 -9.48 -13.14 -2.18
N ILE A 27 -9.04 -11.89 -2.02
CA ILE A 27 -7.61 -11.56 -1.86
C ILE A 27 -7.03 -12.13 -0.55
N LYS A 28 -7.80 -12.10 0.54
CA LYS A 28 -7.38 -12.64 1.85
C LYS A 28 -7.34 -14.18 1.87
N GLU A 29 -8.25 -14.83 1.14
CA GLU A 29 -8.33 -16.30 1.00
C GLU A 29 -7.49 -16.86 -0.17
N GLY A 30 -7.03 -16.02 -1.09
CA GLY A 30 -6.28 -16.44 -2.29
C GLY A 30 -7.16 -17.06 -3.38
N GLN A 31 -8.45 -16.76 -3.38
CA GLN A 31 -9.45 -17.37 -4.27
C GLN A 31 -9.53 -16.66 -5.62
N PHE A 32 -8.94 -17.27 -6.64
CA PHE A 32 -9.10 -16.93 -8.05
C PHE A 32 -9.08 -18.23 -8.88
N SER A 33 -9.76 -18.23 -10.02
CA SER A 33 -9.77 -19.38 -10.94
C SER A 33 -8.93 -19.09 -12.19
N LEU A 34 -8.24 -20.12 -12.68
CA LEU A 34 -7.51 -20.16 -13.95
C LEU A 34 -8.14 -21.19 -14.91
N GLU A 35 -9.43 -21.50 -14.71
CA GLU A 35 -10.17 -22.57 -15.42
C GLU A 35 -11.23 -22.03 -16.39
N SER A 36 -11.40 -20.70 -16.47
CA SER A 36 -12.31 -20.09 -17.45
C SER A 36 -11.81 -20.31 -18.88
N GLU A 37 -12.71 -20.19 -19.86
CA GLU A 37 -12.38 -20.39 -21.28
C GLU A 37 -11.17 -19.56 -21.74
N ALA A 38 -11.04 -18.33 -21.21
CA ALA A 38 -9.93 -17.43 -21.49
C ALA A 38 -8.55 -17.93 -21.01
N TRP A 39 -8.49 -18.98 -20.18
CA TRP A 39 -7.28 -19.67 -19.75
C TRP A 39 -7.05 -21.02 -20.46
N LYS A 40 -7.96 -21.46 -21.34
CA LYS A 40 -7.87 -22.74 -22.06
C LYS A 40 -6.59 -22.85 -22.89
N ASN A 41 -6.23 -21.78 -23.60
CA ASN A 41 -5.04 -21.71 -24.47
C ASN A 41 -3.78 -21.23 -23.73
N VAL A 42 -3.84 -21.04 -22.40
CA VAL A 42 -2.70 -20.60 -21.58
C VAL A 42 -1.97 -21.85 -21.05
N SER A 43 -0.64 -21.88 -21.23
CA SER A 43 0.19 -23.01 -20.81
C SER A 43 0.22 -23.19 -19.29
N GLU A 44 0.57 -24.39 -18.82
CA GLU A 44 0.47 -24.73 -17.40
C GLU A 44 1.58 -24.06 -16.58
N GLU A 45 2.76 -23.84 -17.17
CA GLU A 45 3.89 -23.13 -16.56
C GLU A 45 3.53 -21.67 -16.29
N ALA A 46 2.77 -21.04 -17.20
CA ALA A 46 2.24 -19.70 -17.01
C ALA A 46 1.20 -19.64 -15.89
N LYS A 47 0.32 -20.66 -15.79
CA LYS A 47 -0.68 -20.78 -14.73
C LYS A 47 -0.02 -21.00 -13.36
N GLU A 48 0.97 -21.88 -13.28
CA GLU A 48 1.75 -22.10 -12.07
C GLU A 48 2.45 -20.82 -11.60
N LEU A 49 3.01 -20.04 -12.53
CA LEU A 49 3.62 -18.75 -12.20
C LEU A 49 2.60 -17.77 -11.58
N VAL A 50 1.41 -17.66 -12.18
CA VAL A 50 0.31 -16.84 -11.64
C VAL A 50 -0.12 -17.34 -10.26
N ARG A 51 -0.20 -18.67 -10.04
CA ARG A 51 -0.50 -19.26 -8.72
C ARG A 51 0.57 -18.90 -7.69
N GLY A 52 1.85 -19.02 -8.04
CA GLY A 52 2.97 -18.68 -7.16
C GLY A 52 3.04 -17.20 -6.79
N LEU A 53 2.64 -16.30 -7.70
CA LEU A 53 2.65 -14.85 -7.45
C LEU A 53 1.42 -14.37 -6.64
N LEU A 54 0.24 -14.93 -6.91
CA LEU A 54 -1.03 -14.51 -6.28
C LEU A 54 -1.40 -15.26 -4.99
N THR A 55 -0.61 -16.26 -4.58
CA THR A 55 -0.85 -16.96 -3.29
C THR A 55 -0.73 -16.03 -2.08
N VAL A 56 -1.55 -16.31 -1.06
CA VAL A 56 -1.62 -15.56 0.21
C VAL A 56 -0.45 -15.88 1.12
N ASP A 57 -0.09 -17.17 1.19
CA ASP A 57 0.95 -17.73 2.06
C ASP A 57 2.33 -17.15 1.69
N PRO A 58 2.96 -16.31 2.54
CA PRO A 58 4.25 -15.69 2.23
C PRO A 58 5.42 -16.68 2.13
N ALA A 59 5.28 -17.89 2.68
CA ALA A 59 6.30 -18.93 2.57
C ALA A 59 6.24 -19.63 1.21
N LYS A 60 5.02 -19.81 0.65
CA LYS A 60 4.78 -20.37 -0.69
C LYS A 60 4.84 -19.32 -1.81
N ARG A 61 4.74 -18.02 -1.48
CA ARG A 61 4.78 -16.94 -2.48
C ARG A 61 6.11 -16.92 -3.22
N LEU A 62 6.01 -16.95 -4.54
CA LEU A 62 7.15 -16.90 -5.45
C LEU A 62 7.93 -15.60 -5.26
N LYS A 63 9.22 -15.73 -4.95
CA LYS A 63 10.16 -14.61 -4.74
C LYS A 63 10.94 -14.32 -6.01
N MET A 64 11.44 -13.09 -6.16
CA MET A 64 12.26 -12.68 -7.31
C MET A 64 13.47 -13.60 -7.59
N SER A 65 14.06 -14.17 -6.54
CA SER A 65 15.16 -15.15 -6.61
C SER A 65 14.82 -16.40 -7.40
N ASN A 66 13.55 -16.82 -7.37
CA ASN A 66 13.04 -18.03 -7.99
C ASN A 66 12.32 -17.70 -9.31
N LEU A 67 11.61 -16.56 -9.35
CA LEU A 67 10.93 -16.04 -10.55
C LEU A 67 11.87 -15.94 -11.75
N ARG A 68 13.12 -15.48 -11.57
CA ARG A 68 14.11 -15.38 -12.66
C ARG A 68 14.50 -16.72 -13.31
N TYR A 69 14.16 -17.84 -12.67
CA TYR A 69 14.45 -19.19 -13.14
C TYR A 69 13.19 -19.95 -13.60
N SER A 70 12.00 -19.33 -13.57
CA SER A 70 10.79 -20.02 -14.04
C SER A 70 10.89 -20.33 -15.52
N GLU A 71 10.58 -21.57 -15.91
CA GLU A 71 10.68 -22.06 -17.30
C GLU A 71 9.88 -21.19 -18.28
N TRP A 72 8.77 -20.59 -17.85
CA TRP A 72 7.96 -19.67 -18.67
C TRP A 72 8.66 -18.34 -19.03
N LEU A 73 9.72 -17.95 -18.31
CA LEU A 73 10.48 -16.72 -18.53
C LEU A 73 11.90 -16.97 -19.09
N GLN A 74 12.31 -18.22 -19.29
CA GLN A 74 13.65 -18.52 -19.82
C GLN A 74 13.66 -18.44 -21.36
N ASP A 75 14.68 -17.79 -21.91
CA ASP A 75 14.94 -17.75 -23.35
C ASP A 75 15.23 -19.17 -23.86
N GLY A 76 14.31 -19.73 -24.65
CA GLY A 76 14.34 -21.13 -25.09
C GLY A 76 13.12 -21.95 -24.64
N SER A 77 12.28 -21.40 -23.76
CA SER A 77 10.95 -21.96 -23.47
C SER A 77 10.10 -22.04 -24.74
N ALA A 78 9.53 -23.22 -25.03
CA ALA A 78 8.64 -23.43 -26.17
C ALA A 78 7.24 -22.84 -25.89
N LEU A 79 7.16 -21.51 -25.82
CA LEU A 79 5.92 -20.79 -25.56
C LEU A 79 4.90 -21.09 -26.66
N SER A 80 3.66 -21.38 -26.26
CA SER A 80 2.58 -21.66 -27.22
C SER A 80 2.30 -20.45 -28.11
N SER A 81 2.35 -20.66 -29.43
CA SER A 81 1.94 -19.65 -30.42
C SER A 81 0.41 -19.58 -30.60
N THR A 82 -0.37 -20.30 -29.80
CA THR A 82 -1.84 -20.23 -29.85
C THR A 82 -2.34 -18.83 -29.48
N PRO A 83 -3.25 -18.22 -30.27
CA PRO A 83 -3.80 -16.92 -29.94
C PRO A 83 -4.55 -16.97 -28.60
N LEU A 84 -4.27 -15.97 -27.76
CA LEU A 84 -4.94 -15.73 -26.49
C LEU A 84 -6.24 -14.95 -26.74
N MET A 85 -7.28 -15.21 -25.96
CA MET A 85 -8.57 -14.48 -26.03
C MET A 85 -8.49 -13.05 -25.45
N THR A 86 -7.31 -12.60 -25.00
CA THR A 86 -7.12 -11.28 -24.40
C THR A 86 -7.53 -10.11 -25.32
N PRO A 87 -7.22 -10.09 -26.63
CA PRO A 87 -7.66 -9.00 -27.52
C PRO A 87 -9.19 -8.89 -27.56
N ASP A 88 -9.89 -9.98 -27.89
CA ASP A 88 -11.36 -10.03 -28.05
C ASP A 88 -12.10 -9.63 -26.75
N ILE A 89 -11.59 -10.07 -25.60
CA ILE A 89 -12.12 -9.72 -24.28
C ILE A 89 -11.88 -8.24 -23.95
N LEU A 90 -10.75 -7.67 -24.35
CA LEU A 90 -10.45 -6.24 -24.14
C LEU A 90 -11.18 -5.32 -25.11
N GLU A 91 -11.48 -5.78 -26.33
CA GLU A 91 -12.31 -5.05 -27.29
C GLU A 91 -13.75 -4.93 -26.80
N SER A 92 -14.35 -6.07 -26.39
CA SER A 92 -15.73 -6.11 -25.86
C SER A 92 -15.87 -5.47 -24.47
N SER A 93 -14.93 -5.70 -23.56
CA SER A 93 -15.09 -5.42 -22.12
C SER A 93 -14.01 -4.51 -21.52
N GLY A 94 -13.15 -3.90 -22.35
CA GLY A 94 -12.00 -3.10 -21.91
C GLY A 94 -12.28 -2.05 -20.83
N PRO A 95 -13.34 -1.21 -20.90
CA PRO A 95 -13.67 -0.24 -19.84
C PRO A 95 -14.00 -0.89 -18.49
N ALA A 96 -14.71 -2.02 -18.51
CA ALA A 96 -15.04 -2.78 -17.31
C ALA A 96 -13.78 -3.42 -16.71
N VAL A 97 -12.92 -4.02 -17.54
CA VAL A 97 -11.63 -4.60 -17.12
C VAL A 97 -10.73 -3.54 -16.47
N ARG A 98 -10.59 -2.34 -17.07
CA ARG A 98 -9.83 -1.23 -16.48
C ARG A 98 -10.36 -0.83 -15.10
N THR A 99 -11.68 -0.75 -14.97
CA THR A 99 -12.34 -0.41 -13.70
C THR A 99 -12.10 -1.50 -12.65
N GLY A 100 -12.26 -2.77 -13.02
CA GLY A 100 -12.02 -3.91 -12.15
C GLY A 100 -10.58 -3.99 -11.64
N VAL A 101 -9.58 -3.79 -12.51
CA VAL A 101 -8.15 -3.75 -12.09
C VAL A 101 -7.93 -2.68 -11.02
N ASN A 102 -8.50 -1.48 -11.19
CA ASN A 102 -8.41 -0.41 -10.21
C ASN A 102 -9.07 -0.81 -8.87
N VAL A 103 -10.29 -1.37 -8.91
CA VAL A 103 -11.00 -1.82 -7.70
C VAL A 103 -10.22 -2.92 -6.97
N THR A 104 -9.67 -3.92 -7.67
CA THR A 104 -8.81 -4.96 -7.06
C THR A 104 -7.57 -4.35 -6.40
N PHE A 105 -6.91 -3.39 -7.04
CA PHE A 105 -5.73 -2.74 -6.46
C PHE A 105 -6.10 -1.87 -5.24
N MET A 106 -7.23 -1.17 -5.27
CA MET A 106 -7.76 -0.43 -4.11
C MET A 106 -8.12 -1.37 -2.95
N ALA A 107 -8.77 -2.51 -3.22
CA ALA A 107 -9.12 -3.52 -2.23
C ALA A 107 -7.87 -4.15 -1.59
N PHE A 108 -6.87 -4.54 -2.40
CA PHE A 108 -5.58 -5.05 -1.93
C PHE A 108 -4.85 -4.04 -1.02
N ASN A 109 -4.75 -2.79 -1.46
CA ASN A 109 -4.08 -1.73 -0.69
C ASN A 109 -4.86 -1.33 0.56
N LYS A 110 -6.19 -1.47 0.57
CA LYS A 110 -7.02 -1.31 1.77
C LYS A 110 -6.78 -2.47 2.74
N GLY A 111 -6.79 -3.73 2.28
CA GLY A 111 -6.47 -4.90 3.10
C GLY A 111 -5.05 -4.82 3.72
N LYS A 112 -4.06 -4.39 2.95
CA LYS A 112 -2.70 -4.08 3.47
C LYS A 112 -2.69 -2.99 4.56
N ARG A 113 -3.66 -2.08 4.55
CA ARG A 113 -3.84 -1.00 5.55
C ARG A 113 -4.78 -1.36 6.71
N GLU A 114 -5.39 -2.54 6.72
CA GLU A 114 -6.25 -3.02 7.81
C GLU A 114 -5.47 -3.71 8.95
N GLY A 115 -4.14 -3.80 8.84
CA GLY A 115 -3.25 -4.17 9.94
C GLY A 115 -3.08 -3.05 10.99
N PHE A 116 -2.03 -3.15 11.81
CA PHE A 116 -1.71 -2.09 12.78
C PHE A 116 -1.06 -0.88 12.09
N PHE A 117 -1.85 0.18 11.91
CA PHE A 117 -1.37 1.49 11.43
C PHE A 117 -1.63 2.57 12.47
N LEU A 118 -0.62 3.41 12.72
CA LEU A 118 -0.76 4.57 13.59
C LEU A 118 -1.77 5.54 12.98
N LYS A 119 -2.92 5.70 13.64
CA LYS A 119 -3.94 6.69 13.26
C LYS A 119 -3.39 8.11 13.47
N SER A 120 -3.88 9.06 12.68
CA SER A 120 -3.51 10.48 12.85
C SER A 120 -3.72 10.93 14.30
N VAL A 121 -2.67 11.50 14.88
CA VAL A 121 -2.60 11.84 16.30
C VAL A 121 -3.57 12.96 16.65
N GLU A 122 -3.97 13.81 15.70
CA GLU A 122 -4.85 14.97 15.91
C GLU A 122 -6.19 14.64 16.60
N ASN A 123 -6.73 13.45 16.32
CA ASN A 123 -8.01 13.01 16.87
C ASN A 123 -7.88 12.26 18.20
N ALA A 124 -6.67 11.89 18.61
CA ALA A 124 -6.41 11.14 19.82
C ALA A 124 -6.74 11.96 21.10
N PRO A 125 -7.36 11.37 22.13
CA PRO A 125 -7.73 12.09 23.36
C PRO A 125 -6.56 12.82 24.04
N LEU A 126 -5.37 12.22 24.01
CA LEU A 126 -4.16 12.81 24.59
C LEU A 126 -3.66 14.03 23.80
N ALA A 127 -3.78 14.01 22.47
CA ALA A 127 -3.40 15.13 21.60
C ALA A 127 -4.39 16.30 21.74
N LYS A 128 -5.69 16.00 21.80
CA LYS A 128 -6.75 17.00 22.11
C LYS A 128 -6.46 17.69 23.45
N ARG A 129 -6.13 16.93 24.51
CA ARG A 129 -5.69 17.49 25.81
C ARG A 129 -4.42 18.35 25.70
N ARG A 130 -3.41 17.93 24.93
CA ARG A 130 -2.18 18.72 24.71
C ARG A 130 -2.45 20.04 23.98
N LYS A 131 -3.32 20.04 22.95
CA LYS A 131 -3.68 21.26 22.20
C LYS A 131 -4.38 22.30 23.07
N LEU A 132 -5.26 21.86 23.98
CA LEU A 132 -5.91 22.75 24.95
C LEU A 132 -4.90 23.39 25.92
N LYS A 133 -3.92 22.62 26.44
CA LYS A 133 -2.91 23.13 27.39
C LYS A 133 -1.88 24.08 26.75
N MET A 134 -1.71 24.05 25.43
CA MET A 134 -0.87 25.02 24.69
C MET A 134 -1.64 26.28 24.26
N SER A 135 -2.97 26.30 24.42
CA SER A 135 -3.80 27.49 24.14
C SER A 135 -3.91 28.45 25.33
N SER A 136 -3.40 28.08 26.52
CA SER A 136 -3.61 28.82 27.77
C SER A 136 -2.46 29.76 28.16
N THR A 137 -1.58 30.14 27.23
CA THR A 137 -0.46 31.06 27.48
C THR A 137 -0.41 32.17 26.43
N GLY A 138 -1.13 33.26 26.67
CA GLY A 138 -0.96 34.51 25.91
C GLY A 138 -2.19 35.42 25.79
N ALA A 139 -2.56 36.11 26.88
CA ALA A 139 -3.08 37.50 26.88
C ALA A 139 -3.41 37.99 28.31
N GLU A 140 -2.80 39.12 28.70
CA GLU A 140 -3.11 40.08 29.78
C GLU A 140 -4.50 40.02 30.46
N GLY A 141 -4.64 40.30 31.77
CA GLY A 141 -3.64 40.66 32.79
C GLY A 141 -4.25 41.41 34.01
N ARG A 142 -3.37 41.88 34.91
CA ARG A 142 -3.56 42.79 36.09
C ARG A 142 -3.76 42.16 37.50
N ARG A 143 -2.69 42.29 38.34
CA ARG A 143 -2.63 42.84 39.73
C ARG A 143 -3.50 42.15 40.82
N SER A 144 -3.09 41.80 42.04
CA SER A 144 -1.87 41.91 42.90
C SER A 144 -2.15 41.09 44.20
N SER A 145 -1.28 40.75 45.18
CA SER A 145 0.18 40.83 45.43
C SER A 145 0.55 39.98 46.69
N SER A 146 1.83 39.95 47.10
CA SER A 146 2.41 39.45 48.39
C SER A 146 2.31 37.94 48.73
N SER A 147 3.33 37.30 49.34
CA SER A 147 4.79 37.57 49.38
C SER A 147 5.55 36.36 49.98
N SER A 148 6.70 35.98 49.38
CA SER A 148 7.88 35.29 49.99
C SER A 148 7.69 34.00 50.81
N SER A 149 8.58 32.99 50.80
CA SER A 149 9.86 32.70 50.13
C SER A 149 10.14 31.19 50.38
N SER A 150 11.00 30.44 49.68
CA SER A 150 12.36 30.76 49.27
C SER A 150 12.91 29.80 48.18
N SER A 151 13.91 30.29 47.42
CA SER A 151 15.09 29.60 46.82
C SER A 151 15.01 28.11 46.40
N SER A 152 15.57 27.64 45.28
CA SER A 152 16.40 28.18 44.18
C SER A 152 16.66 27.00 43.21
N SER A 153 17.15 27.09 41.96
CA SER A 153 18.01 28.08 41.31
C SER A 153 17.91 28.03 39.77
N SER A 154 18.16 29.19 39.13
CA SER A 154 18.80 29.39 37.81
C SER A 154 18.45 28.51 36.59
N GLY A 155 17.75 29.11 35.63
CA GLY A 155 17.81 28.77 34.21
C GLY A 155 17.75 30.04 33.36
N SER A 156 18.91 30.58 32.96
CA SER A 156 19.02 31.90 32.30
C SER A 156 18.69 31.86 30.80
N SER A 157 17.93 32.85 30.33
CA SER A 157 17.68 33.08 28.90
C SER A 157 18.93 33.56 28.14
N THR A 158 19.33 32.85 27.09
CA THR A 158 20.08 33.42 25.96
C THR A 158 19.71 32.75 24.63
N ARG A 159 19.06 33.51 23.73
CA ARG A 159 19.25 33.35 22.26
C ARG A 159 20.70 33.78 21.94
N PRO A 160 21.36 33.32 20.84
CA PRO A 160 20.86 33.56 19.49
C PRO A 160 21.04 32.34 18.53
N PRO A 161 21.55 32.42 17.27
CA PRO A 161 20.71 32.14 16.10
C PRO A 161 21.16 30.92 15.26
N LYS A 162 20.27 30.41 14.39
CA LYS A 162 20.71 29.60 13.25
C LYS A 162 21.33 30.51 12.17
N ALA A 163 22.63 30.34 11.93
CA ALA A 163 23.33 30.90 10.78
C ALA A 163 23.37 29.90 9.60
N LYS A 164 23.72 30.42 8.42
CA LYS A 164 23.66 29.74 7.11
C LYS A 164 24.54 28.49 7.00
N ILE A 165 24.08 27.58 6.14
CA ILE A 165 24.91 26.58 5.43
C ILE A 165 25.93 27.33 4.54
N PRO A 166 27.18 26.86 4.46
CA PRO A 166 27.91 26.85 3.21
C PRO A 166 28.41 25.46 2.82
N ALA A 167 28.86 25.34 1.58
CA ALA A 167 29.01 24.08 0.86
C ALA A 167 30.44 23.51 0.86
N ILE A 168 30.53 22.21 0.53
CA ILE A 168 31.57 21.54 -0.27
C ILE A 168 33.06 21.77 0.10
N ARG A 169 33.77 20.66 0.34
CA ARG A 169 35.06 20.38 -0.33
C ARG A 169 35.38 18.88 -0.36
N HIS A 170 35.84 18.43 -1.52
CA HIS A 170 36.60 17.19 -1.71
C HIS A 170 37.99 17.33 -1.08
N ASP A 171 38.64 16.22 -0.70
CA ASP A 171 39.82 15.67 -1.41
C ASP A 171 40.37 14.38 -0.73
N PRO A 172 41.30 13.61 -1.36
CA PRO A 172 41.25 12.14 -1.30
C PRO A 172 42.44 11.48 -0.51
N PRO A 173 43.00 10.29 -0.86
CA PRO A 173 43.27 9.23 0.12
C PRO A 173 44.76 9.10 0.54
N SER A 174 45.04 8.09 1.36
CA SER A 174 46.36 7.48 1.54
C SER A 174 46.21 5.97 1.74
#